data_AF-A0A4V0XAJ0-F1
#
_entry.id   AF-A0A4V0XAJ0-F1
#
_cell.length_a   1.000
_cell.length_b   1.000
_cell.length_c   1.000
_cell.angle_alpha   90.00
_cell.angle_beta   90.00
_cell.angle_gamma   90.00
#
_symmetry.space_group_name_H-M   'P 1'
#
loop_
_entity.id
_entity.type
_entity.pdbx_description
1 polymer ?
#
loop_
_entity_poly.entity_id
_entity_poly.type
_entity_poly.pdbx_seq_one_letter_code
_entity_poly.pdbx_strand_id
1 'polypeptide(L)'
;MTDPKALRIATSSLEKEYPEFGTLMREFRDGILLFKVEEQEVWSKLKFDSLAARSFWDTTKTKYRTDVKFDVSEIYVTSDSLAKALRERLNGGEKFEVLAKEYTERPGFKEKGGRYPAQTIKESKLASMVEKKQLMPGDILGPEQYERGYVLLFLNEIVQPREKRFEEAIPDFAPLFQDMVQKRLTEDWLNRIKTQYPVTVQTKVLDSILKK
;
A
#
# COMPACT_ATOMS: atom_id res chain seq x y z
N MET A 1 4.34 -49.27 7.06
CA MET A 1 5.03 -48.19 6.30
C MET A 1 5.54 -48.81 5.03
N THR A 2 5.05 -48.37 3.88
CA THR A 2 5.47 -48.90 2.57
C THR A 2 6.93 -48.48 2.31
N ASP A 3 7.79 -49.44 1.97
CA ASP A 3 9.20 -49.17 1.66
C ASP A 3 9.28 -48.21 0.44
N PRO A 4 9.93 -47.02 0.57
CA PRO A 4 10.11 -46.07 -0.52
C PRO A 4 10.74 -46.69 -1.78
N LYS A 5 11.59 -47.71 -1.61
CA LYS A 5 12.23 -48.42 -2.71
C LYS A 5 11.25 -49.33 -3.46
N ALA A 6 10.35 -50.00 -2.73
CA ALA A 6 9.29 -50.82 -3.31
C ALA A 6 8.29 -49.96 -4.09
N LEU A 7 7.90 -48.80 -3.53
CA LEU A 7 7.01 -47.84 -4.19
C LEU A 7 7.63 -47.29 -5.48
N ARG A 8 8.92 -46.96 -5.48
CA ARG A 8 9.65 -46.49 -6.68
C ARG A 8 9.68 -47.54 -7.80
N ILE A 9 9.89 -48.82 -7.45
CA ILE A 9 9.91 -49.91 -8.44
C ILE A 9 8.52 -50.08 -9.05
N ALA A 10 7.48 -50.15 -8.21
CA ALA A 10 6.09 -50.31 -8.64
C ALA A 10 5.56 -49.14 -9.49
N THR A 11 6.11 -47.94 -9.31
CA THR A 11 5.66 -46.73 -10.03
C THR A 11 6.53 -46.38 -11.26
N SER A 12 7.63 -47.12 -11.49
CA SER A 12 8.63 -46.77 -12.51
C SER A 12 8.15 -46.88 -13.97
N SER A 13 7.12 -47.69 -14.23
CA SER A 13 6.53 -47.88 -15.55
C SER A 13 5.29 -47.02 -15.80
N LEU A 14 4.76 -46.33 -14.78
CA LEU A 14 3.49 -45.60 -14.88
C LEU A 14 3.48 -44.54 -15.98
N GLU A 15 4.59 -43.82 -16.19
CA GLU A 15 4.68 -42.81 -17.26
C GLU A 15 4.66 -43.40 -18.67
N LYS A 16 5.00 -44.70 -18.82
CA LYS A 16 4.93 -45.44 -20.08
C LYS A 16 3.57 -46.12 -20.26
N GLU A 17 3.04 -46.69 -19.19
CA GLU A 17 1.76 -47.38 -19.17
C GLU A 17 0.57 -46.42 -19.32
N TYR A 18 0.72 -45.18 -18.82
CA TYR A 18 -0.29 -44.13 -18.86
C TYR A 18 0.30 -42.87 -19.54
N PRO A 19 0.18 -42.73 -20.87
CA PRO A 19 0.79 -41.64 -21.64
C PRO A 19 0.37 -40.23 -21.19
N GLU A 20 -0.87 -40.06 -20.74
CA GLU A 20 -1.37 -38.78 -20.19
C GLU A 20 -0.62 -38.44 -18.90
N PHE A 21 -0.44 -39.42 -18.02
CA PHE A 21 0.35 -39.25 -16.80
C PHE A 21 1.82 -38.94 -17.12
N GLY A 22 2.40 -39.63 -18.10
CA GLY A 22 3.75 -39.33 -18.59
C GLY A 22 3.88 -37.91 -19.15
N THR A 23 2.84 -37.39 -19.79
CA THR A 23 2.80 -36.00 -20.29
C THR A 23 2.74 -35.00 -19.15
N LEU A 24 1.84 -35.21 -18.19
CA LEU A 24 1.73 -34.38 -16.99
C LEU A 24 3.04 -34.33 -16.19
N MET A 25 3.69 -35.48 -16.02
CA MET A 25 4.98 -35.55 -15.32
C MET A 25 6.10 -34.81 -16.07
N ARG A 26 6.09 -34.79 -17.41
CA ARG A 26 7.02 -33.98 -18.20
C ARG A 26 6.75 -32.49 -18.02
N GLU A 27 5.51 -32.04 -18.19
CA GLU A 27 5.12 -30.64 -18.00
C GLU A 27 5.48 -30.13 -16.61
N PHE A 28 5.28 -30.97 -15.57
CA PHE A 28 5.67 -30.64 -14.22
C PHE A 28 7.19 -30.47 -14.05
N ARG A 29 8.00 -31.39 -14.62
CA ARG A 29 9.47 -31.28 -14.59
C ARG A 29 9.94 -30.05 -15.35
N ASP A 30 9.41 -29.81 -16.53
CA ASP A 30 9.75 -28.67 -17.37
C ASP A 30 9.37 -27.36 -16.68
N GLY A 31 8.21 -27.31 -16.02
CA GLY A 31 7.78 -26.17 -15.21
C GLY A 31 8.71 -25.88 -14.03
N ILE A 32 9.14 -26.91 -13.28
CA ILE A 32 10.12 -26.73 -12.19
C ILE A 32 11.47 -26.25 -12.73
N LEU A 33 11.93 -26.79 -13.85
CA LEU A 33 13.18 -26.38 -14.48
C LEU A 33 13.11 -24.92 -14.92
N LEU A 34 12.03 -24.52 -15.61
CA LEU A 34 11.81 -23.13 -16.01
C LEU A 34 11.80 -22.22 -14.79
N PHE A 35 11.04 -22.57 -13.74
CA PHE A 35 11.00 -21.80 -12.50
C PHE A 35 12.39 -21.67 -11.87
N LYS A 36 13.18 -22.75 -11.82
CA LYS A 36 14.53 -22.73 -11.25
C LYS A 36 15.49 -21.86 -12.05
N VAL A 37 15.38 -21.87 -13.37
CA VAL A 37 16.19 -21.01 -14.24
C VAL A 37 15.77 -19.55 -14.08
N GLU A 38 14.47 -19.25 -14.07
CA GLU A 38 13.97 -17.90 -13.80
C GLU A 38 14.42 -17.39 -12.43
N GLU A 39 14.39 -18.24 -11.40
CA GLU A 39 14.89 -17.94 -10.06
C GLU A 39 16.36 -17.47 -10.12
N GLN A 40 17.21 -18.23 -10.79
CA GLN A 40 18.63 -17.94 -10.91
C GLN A 40 18.90 -16.72 -11.80
N GLU A 41 18.21 -16.60 -12.93
CA GLU A 41 18.53 -15.60 -13.95
C GLU A 41 17.89 -14.25 -13.72
N VAL A 42 16.73 -14.21 -13.05
CA VAL A 42 15.91 -13.01 -12.84
C VAL A 42 15.75 -12.72 -11.35
N TRP A 43 15.09 -13.61 -10.60
CA TRP A 43 14.65 -13.30 -9.23
C TRP A 43 15.83 -13.11 -8.25
N SER A 44 16.88 -13.91 -8.35
CA SER A 44 18.07 -13.79 -7.48
C SER A 44 18.88 -12.51 -7.73
N LYS A 45 18.72 -11.91 -8.91
CA LYS A 45 19.38 -10.67 -9.32
C LYS A 45 18.53 -9.43 -9.03
N LEU A 46 17.26 -9.61 -8.68
CA LEU A 46 16.34 -8.55 -8.30
C LEU A 46 16.71 -8.01 -6.92
N LYS A 47 17.59 -7.02 -6.89
CA LYS A 47 18.01 -6.31 -5.69
C LYS A 47 17.51 -4.87 -5.74
N PHE A 48 17.13 -4.34 -4.57
CA PHE A 48 16.78 -2.94 -4.47
C PHE A 48 18.04 -2.08 -4.52
N ASP A 49 18.31 -1.53 -5.71
CA ASP A 49 19.40 -0.57 -5.92
C ASP A 49 18.91 0.85 -5.64
N SER A 50 19.41 1.45 -4.56
CA SER A 50 19.05 2.81 -4.15
C SER A 50 19.38 3.88 -5.20
N LEU A 51 20.44 3.72 -6.00
CA LEU A 51 20.84 4.71 -7.02
C LEU A 51 19.89 4.65 -8.22
N ALA A 52 19.56 3.43 -8.66
CA ALA A 52 18.59 3.22 -9.73
C ALA A 52 17.18 3.64 -9.28
N ALA A 53 16.80 3.33 -8.03
CA ALA A 53 15.55 3.79 -7.43
C ALA A 53 15.48 5.32 -7.35
N ARG A 54 16.60 5.99 -7.01
CA ARG A 54 16.70 7.45 -6.99
C ARG A 54 16.47 8.05 -8.39
N SER A 55 17.08 7.47 -9.40
CA SER A 55 16.92 7.90 -10.80
C SER A 55 15.47 7.74 -11.27
N PHE A 56 14.84 6.61 -10.93
CA PHE A 56 13.42 6.38 -11.19
C PHE A 56 12.53 7.40 -10.47
N TRP A 57 12.82 7.66 -9.19
CA TRP A 57 12.12 8.64 -8.38
C TRP A 57 12.19 10.05 -8.96
N ASP A 58 13.37 10.50 -9.38
CA ASP A 58 13.53 11.88 -9.88
C ASP A 58 12.66 12.16 -11.13
N THR A 59 12.34 11.12 -11.91
CA THR A 59 11.44 11.21 -13.07
C THR A 59 9.94 11.06 -12.74
N THR A 60 9.60 10.50 -11.57
CA THR A 60 8.21 10.12 -11.21
C THR A 60 7.68 10.80 -9.94
N LYS A 61 8.52 11.53 -9.20
CA LYS A 61 8.22 12.14 -7.89
C LYS A 61 6.94 12.97 -7.82
N THR A 62 6.56 13.64 -8.91
CA THR A 62 5.37 14.50 -8.95
C THR A 62 4.07 13.73 -8.75
N LYS A 63 4.08 12.41 -9.00
CA LYS A 63 2.94 11.51 -8.80
C LYS A 63 2.72 11.15 -7.33
N TYR A 64 3.71 11.35 -6.47
CA TYR A 64 3.70 10.87 -5.10
C TYR A 64 3.58 12.04 -4.13
N ARG A 65 2.35 12.28 -3.67
CA ARG A 65 2.02 13.35 -2.74
C ARG A 65 1.51 12.78 -1.42
N THR A 66 1.70 13.53 -0.35
CA THR A 66 1.08 13.22 0.94
C THR A 66 -0.43 13.49 0.85
N ASP A 67 -1.22 12.72 1.60
CA ASP A 67 -2.64 13.03 1.76
C ASP A 67 -2.83 14.36 2.52
N VAL A 68 -3.98 14.99 2.33
CA VAL A 68 -4.40 16.15 3.13
C VAL A 68 -4.50 15.72 4.60
N LYS A 69 -3.95 16.53 5.51
CA LYS A 69 -4.07 16.27 6.95
C LYS A 69 -4.72 17.46 7.66
N PHE A 70 -5.47 17.15 8.70
CA PHE A 70 -6.19 18.14 9.51
C PHE A 70 -5.61 18.12 10.93
N ASP A 71 -5.12 19.27 11.39
CA ASP A 71 -4.76 19.50 12.78
C ASP A 71 -5.99 20.01 13.51
N VAL A 72 -6.51 19.19 14.43
CA VAL A 72 -7.76 19.46 15.13
C VAL A 72 -7.55 19.44 16.63
N SER A 73 -8.30 20.29 17.33
CA SER A 73 -8.42 20.23 18.78
C SER A 73 -9.83 19.84 19.18
N GLU A 74 -9.93 19.04 20.21
CA GLU A 74 -11.17 18.44 20.68
C GLU A 74 -11.47 18.83 22.12
N ILE A 75 -12.74 19.13 22.40
CA ILE A 75 -13.29 19.11 23.75
C ILE A 75 -14.37 18.03 23.77
N TYR A 76 -14.03 16.88 24.33
CA TYR A 76 -14.99 15.81 24.61
C TYR A 76 -15.58 15.97 26.01
N VAL A 77 -16.90 15.94 26.12
CA VAL A 77 -17.65 15.93 27.39
C VAL A 77 -18.84 14.99 27.30
N THR A 78 -19.20 14.32 28.39
CA THR A 78 -20.35 13.40 28.41
C THR A 78 -21.70 14.12 28.57
N SER A 79 -21.69 15.35 29.10
CA SER A 79 -22.90 16.15 29.36
C SER A 79 -23.25 17.10 28.21
N ASP A 80 -24.48 17.00 27.68
CA ASP A 80 -25.03 17.92 26.67
C ASP A 80 -25.08 19.37 27.15
N SER A 81 -25.51 19.58 28.41
CA SER A 81 -25.61 20.93 28.98
C SER A 81 -24.25 21.59 29.10
N LEU A 82 -23.22 20.82 29.49
CA LEU A 82 -21.85 21.30 29.55
C LEU A 82 -21.32 21.62 28.14
N ALA A 83 -21.58 20.75 27.17
CA ALA A 83 -21.13 20.96 25.78
C ALA A 83 -21.70 22.26 25.19
N LYS A 84 -23.00 22.53 25.42
CA LYS A 84 -23.66 23.78 25.01
C LYS A 84 -23.10 25.00 25.74
N ALA A 85 -22.88 24.90 27.06
CA ALA A 85 -22.27 25.98 27.82
C ALA A 85 -20.86 26.34 27.32
N LEU A 86 -20.05 25.33 26.99
CA LEU A 86 -18.72 25.53 26.40
C LEU A 86 -18.80 26.17 25.01
N ARG A 87 -19.80 25.83 24.19
CA ARG A 87 -20.04 26.49 22.91
C ARG A 87 -20.31 27.98 23.06
N GLU A 88 -21.16 28.36 24.02
CA GLU A 88 -21.45 29.77 24.29
C GLU A 88 -20.21 30.53 24.78
N ARG A 89 -19.39 29.92 25.64
CA ARG A 89 -18.10 30.50 26.09
C ARG A 89 -17.13 30.72 24.93
N LEU A 90 -17.03 29.75 24.01
CA LEU A 90 -16.24 29.89 22.79
C LEU A 90 -16.76 31.02 21.89
N ASN A 91 -18.09 31.15 21.74
CA ASN A 91 -18.71 32.25 20.99
C ASN A 91 -18.44 33.61 21.67
N GLY A 92 -18.30 33.63 22.99
CA GLY A 92 -17.89 34.77 23.79
C GLY A 92 -16.40 35.15 23.67
N GLY A 93 -15.61 34.40 22.90
CA GLY A 93 -14.20 34.70 22.61
C GLY A 93 -13.20 34.04 23.55
N GLU A 94 -13.62 33.11 24.40
CA GLU A 94 -12.68 32.31 25.19
C GLU A 94 -11.83 31.39 24.30
N LYS A 95 -10.56 31.20 24.68
CA LYS A 95 -9.64 30.37 23.90
C LYS A 95 -9.98 28.90 24.02
N PHE A 96 -10.09 28.22 22.88
CA PHE A 96 -10.40 26.79 22.81
C PHE A 96 -9.43 25.93 23.65
N GLU A 97 -8.13 26.21 23.57
CA GLU A 97 -7.09 25.49 24.32
C GLU A 97 -7.30 25.55 25.84
N VAL A 98 -7.78 26.68 26.35
CA VAL A 98 -8.04 26.88 27.79
C VAL A 98 -9.23 26.01 28.23
N LEU A 99 -10.33 26.08 27.48
CA LEU A 99 -11.50 25.25 27.76
C LEU A 99 -11.20 23.77 27.61
N ALA A 100 -10.36 23.38 26.64
CA ALA A 100 -9.94 22.01 26.48
C ALA A 100 -9.10 21.51 27.67
N LYS A 101 -8.15 22.32 28.16
CA LYS A 101 -7.35 22.01 29.36
C LYS A 101 -8.22 21.79 30.60
N GLU A 102 -9.26 22.58 30.76
CA GLU A 102 -10.10 22.56 31.96
C GLU A 102 -11.17 21.46 31.88
N TYR A 103 -11.91 21.39 30.77
CA TYR A 103 -13.17 20.65 30.68
C TYR A 103 -13.09 19.34 29.89
N THR A 104 -12.06 19.07 29.07
CA THR A 104 -12.09 17.83 28.30
C THR A 104 -12.02 16.60 29.21
N GLU A 105 -13.00 15.71 29.06
CA GLU A 105 -13.07 14.43 29.75
C GLU A 105 -12.25 13.35 29.02
N ARG A 106 -11.62 13.68 27.88
CA ARG A 106 -10.76 12.75 27.14
C ARG A 106 -9.46 12.48 27.92
N PRO A 107 -9.17 11.22 28.31
CA PRO A 107 -7.98 10.90 29.08
C PRO A 107 -6.68 11.29 28.36
N GLY A 108 -5.82 12.05 29.03
CA GLY A 108 -4.51 12.47 28.50
C GLY A 108 -4.52 13.63 27.50
N PHE A 109 -5.69 14.25 27.25
CA PHE A 109 -5.83 15.38 26.32
C PHE A 109 -5.93 16.75 26.99
N LYS A 110 -6.17 16.82 28.30
CA LYS A 110 -6.14 18.07 29.07
C LYS A 110 -4.81 18.82 28.89
N GLU A 111 -3.69 18.19 29.22
CA GLU A 111 -2.35 18.80 29.10
C GLU A 111 -2.01 19.25 27.66
N LYS A 112 -2.60 18.60 26.66
CA LYS A 112 -2.40 18.90 25.24
C LYS A 112 -3.36 19.98 24.72
N GLY A 113 -4.22 20.53 25.56
CA GLY A 113 -5.28 21.46 25.13
C GLY A 113 -6.23 20.85 24.10
N GLY A 114 -6.50 19.55 24.21
CA GLY A 114 -7.35 18.84 23.26
C GLY A 114 -6.73 18.59 21.89
N ARG A 115 -5.47 18.98 21.66
CA ARG A 115 -4.85 18.94 20.34
C ARG A 115 -4.45 17.54 19.91
N TYR A 116 -4.83 17.19 18.69
CA TYR A 116 -4.39 15.98 18.00
C TYR A 116 -3.26 16.31 17.02
N PRO A 117 -2.32 15.38 16.76
CA PRO A 117 -1.40 15.53 15.64
C PRO A 117 -2.18 15.58 14.32
N ALA A 118 -1.62 16.23 13.31
CA ALA A 118 -2.22 16.32 11.98
C ALA A 118 -2.46 14.93 11.39
N GLN A 119 -3.72 14.62 11.10
CA GLN A 119 -4.17 13.29 10.67
C GLN A 119 -4.99 13.36 9.39
N THR A 120 -4.91 12.30 8.59
CA THR A 120 -5.75 12.13 7.40
C THR A 120 -7.16 11.71 7.78
N ILE A 121 -8.10 11.85 6.85
CA ILE A 121 -9.49 11.37 7.02
C ILE A 121 -9.60 9.85 7.17
N LYS A 122 -8.56 9.10 6.77
CA LYS A 122 -8.48 7.63 6.90
C LYS A 122 -8.06 7.23 8.32
N GLU A 123 -7.23 8.05 8.96
CA GLU A 123 -6.68 7.81 10.30
C GLU A 123 -7.62 8.30 11.40
N SER A 124 -8.38 9.38 11.15
CA SER A 124 -9.20 10.04 12.17
C SER A 124 -10.61 10.34 11.71
N LYS A 125 -11.60 9.87 12.49
CA LYS A 125 -13.02 10.23 12.32
C LYS A 125 -13.27 11.72 12.55
N LEU A 126 -12.47 12.36 13.42
CA LEU A 126 -12.54 13.81 13.63
C LEU A 126 -12.14 14.57 12.36
N ALA A 127 -11.05 14.15 11.72
CA ALA A 127 -10.61 14.71 10.44
C ALA A 127 -11.68 14.50 9.35
N SER A 128 -12.34 13.34 9.31
CA SER A 128 -13.45 13.12 8.37
C SER A 128 -14.64 14.05 8.64
N MET A 129 -14.94 14.40 9.90
CA MET A 129 -16.02 15.34 10.23
C MET A 129 -15.69 16.75 9.77
N VAL A 130 -14.45 17.18 9.99
CA VAL A 130 -13.93 18.48 9.52
C VAL A 130 -14.05 18.62 8.01
N GLU A 131 -13.59 17.61 7.25
CA GLU A 131 -13.68 17.61 5.79
C GLU A 131 -15.14 17.60 5.30
N LYS A 132 -15.99 16.73 5.85
CA LYS A 132 -17.41 16.63 5.46
C LYS A 132 -18.19 17.92 5.69
N LYS A 133 -17.87 18.64 6.76
CA LYS A 133 -18.49 19.92 7.11
C LYS A 133 -17.77 21.11 6.48
N GLN A 134 -16.69 20.88 5.72
CA GLN A 134 -15.91 21.88 5.00
C GLN A 134 -15.41 23.02 5.90
N LEU A 135 -14.95 22.68 7.10
CA LEU A 135 -14.41 23.67 8.04
C LEU A 135 -13.14 24.33 7.48
N MET A 136 -12.98 25.61 7.78
CA MET A 136 -11.77 26.39 7.55
C MET A 136 -10.97 26.55 8.86
N PRO A 137 -9.64 26.74 8.79
CA PRO A 137 -8.84 27.02 9.97
C PRO A 137 -9.42 28.19 10.79
N GLY A 138 -9.64 27.96 12.09
CA GLY A 138 -10.34 28.88 12.99
C GLY A 138 -11.81 28.54 13.22
N ASP A 139 -12.41 27.64 12.44
CA ASP A 139 -13.79 27.25 12.63
C ASP A 139 -13.95 26.31 13.83
N ILE A 140 -15.09 26.44 14.50
CA ILE A 140 -15.53 25.58 15.59
C ILE A 140 -16.80 24.84 15.15
N LEU A 141 -16.73 23.51 15.15
CA LEU A 141 -17.86 22.61 14.94
C LEU A 141 -18.36 22.06 16.27
N GLY A 142 -19.67 21.98 16.43
CA GLY A 142 -20.33 21.35 17.57
C GLY A 142 -21.09 22.31 18.50
N PRO A 143 -21.69 21.75 19.57
CA PRO A 143 -21.52 20.36 20.02
C PRO A 143 -22.19 19.33 19.08
N GLU A 144 -21.45 18.32 18.65
CA GLU A 144 -21.94 17.18 17.85
C GLU A 144 -21.90 15.90 18.69
N GLN A 145 -22.86 14.99 18.50
CA GLN A 145 -22.86 13.72 19.22
C GLN A 145 -21.70 12.84 18.72
N TYR A 146 -20.85 12.38 19.65
CA TYR A 146 -19.68 11.56 19.33
C TYR A 146 -19.46 10.51 20.41
N GLU A 147 -19.35 9.24 20.00
CA GLU A 147 -19.27 8.08 20.90
C GLU A 147 -20.45 8.08 21.91
N ARG A 148 -20.16 8.27 23.20
CA ARG A 148 -21.16 8.29 24.30
C ARG A 148 -21.38 9.70 24.89
N GLY A 149 -20.87 10.72 24.22
CA GLY A 149 -20.93 12.09 24.68
C GLY A 149 -21.04 13.07 23.52
N TYR A 150 -20.48 14.25 23.72
CA TYR A 150 -20.52 15.37 22.81
C TYR A 150 -19.10 15.89 22.57
N VAL A 151 -18.88 16.33 21.35
CA VAL A 151 -17.60 16.86 20.92
C VAL A 151 -17.76 18.27 20.38
N LEU A 152 -16.88 19.16 20.81
CA LEU A 152 -16.58 20.40 20.12
C LEU A 152 -15.23 20.25 19.44
N LEU A 153 -15.17 20.62 18.17
CA LEU A 153 -13.96 20.52 17.37
C LEU A 153 -13.55 21.91 16.91
N PHE A 154 -12.26 22.18 17.01
CA PHE A 154 -11.64 23.36 16.44
C PHE A 154 -10.61 22.95 15.41
N LEU A 155 -10.71 23.50 14.20
CA LEU A 155 -9.71 23.26 13.16
C LEU A 155 -8.56 24.26 13.33
N ASN A 156 -7.40 23.77 13.73
CA ASN A 156 -6.20 24.59 13.86
C ASN A 156 -5.62 24.93 12.49
N GLU A 157 -5.39 23.91 11.66
CA GLU A 157 -4.69 24.03 10.38
C GLU A 157 -5.09 22.90 9.42
N ILE A 158 -5.10 23.21 8.12
CA ILE A 158 -5.16 22.22 7.03
C ILE A 158 -3.77 22.10 6.42
N VAL A 159 -3.13 20.95 6.62
CA VAL A 159 -1.83 20.64 6.03
C VAL A 159 -2.04 20.13 4.62
N GLN A 160 -1.70 20.96 3.64
CA GLN A 160 -1.88 20.67 2.22
C GLN A 160 -0.95 19.54 1.73
N PRO A 161 -1.37 18.78 0.71
CA PRO A 161 -0.54 17.78 0.04
C PRO A 161 0.77 18.38 -0.43
N ARG A 162 1.88 17.81 0.02
CA ARG A 162 3.22 18.11 -0.52
C ARG A 162 3.77 16.90 -1.26
N GLU A 163 4.79 17.13 -2.06
CA GLU A 163 5.58 16.02 -2.61
C GLU A 163 6.18 15.20 -1.44
N LYS A 164 6.06 13.88 -1.53
CA LYS A 164 6.71 12.98 -0.58
C LYS A 164 8.22 13.09 -0.73
N ARG A 165 8.96 12.83 0.36
CA ARG A 165 10.41 12.62 0.28
C ARG A 165 10.68 11.24 -0.31
N PHE A 166 11.90 11.05 -0.83
CA PHE A 166 12.31 9.77 -1.41
C PHE A 166 12.02 8.60 -0.47
N GLU A 167 12.44 8.72 0.80
CA GLU A 167 12.28 7.70 1.83
C GLU A 167 10.81 7.45 2.19
N GLU A 168 9.98 8.50 2.20
CA GLU A 168 8.54 8.41 2.49
C GLU A 168 7.77 7.71 1.35
N ALA A 169 8.28 7.80 0.12
CA ALA A 169 7.63 7.27 -1.06
C ALA A 169 8.11 5.87 -1.47
N ILE A 170 9.18 5.34 -0.85
CA ILE A 170 9.69 3.98 -1.13
C ILE A 170 8.56 2.96 -1.16
N PRO A 171 7.63 2.88 -0.18
CA PRO A 171 6.55 1.89 -0.20
C PRO A 171 5.60 2.05 -1.40
N ASP A 172 5.43 3.28 -1.90
CA ASP A 172 4.50 3.56 -3.01
C ASP A 172 5.09 3.19 -4.37
N PHE A 173 6.39 3.44 -4.58
CA PHE A 173 7.02 3.23 -5.89
C PHE A 173 7.83 1.94 -5.97
N ALA A 174 8.27 1.36 -4.85
CA ALA A 174 9.10 0.16 -4.84
C ALA A 174 8.48 -1.02 -5.61
N PRO A 175 7.17 -1.32 -5.53
CA PRO A 175 6.57 -2.40 -6.33
C PRO A 175 6.69 -2.15 -7.84
N LEU A 176 6.42 -0.93 -8.29
CA LEU A 176 6.53 -0.54 -9.69
C LEU A 176 7.98 -0.57 -10.17
N PHE A 177 8.91 -0.11 -9.34
CA PHE A 177 10.33 -0.16 -9.62
C PHE A 177 10.84 -1.61 -9.71
N GLN A 178 10.41 -2.49 -8.81
CA GLN A 178 10.75 -3.92 -8.83
C GLN A 178 10.22 -4.60 -10.09
N ASP A 179 8.96 -4.34 -10.47
CA ASP A 179 8.38 -4.87 -11.73
C ASP A 179 9.16 -4.41 -12.97
N MET A 180 9.54 -3.13 -13.02
CA MET A 180 10.36 -2.58 -14.10
C MET A 180 11.74 -3.28 -14.17
N VAL A 181 12.42 -3.45 -13.03
CA VAL A 181 13.72 -4.11 -12.97
C VAL A 181 13.60 -5.59 -13.37
N GLN A 182 12.55 -6.28 -12.90
CA GLN A 182 12.26 -7.66 -13.26
C GLN A 182 12.11 -7.82 -14.77
N LYS A 183 11.26 -7.00 -15.40
CA LYS A 183 11.03 -7.02 -16.85
C LYS A 183 12.33 -6.83 -17.63
N ARG A 184 13.15 -5.85 -17.24
CA ARG A 184 14.46 -5.61 -17.86
C ARG A 184 15.37 -6.83 -17.76
N LEU A 185 15.49 -7.44 -16.58
CA LEU A 185 16.32 -8.63 -16.37
C LEU A 185 15.84 -9.82 -17.21
N THR A 186 14.52 -10.01 -17.30
CA THR A 186 13.91 -11.04 -18.16
C THR A 186 14.22 -10.79 -19.64
N GLU A 187 14.06 -9.55 -20.11
CA GLU A 187 14.38 -9.18 -21.49
C GLU A 187 15.85 -9.40 -21.81
N ASP A 188 16.74 -8.97 -20.93
CA ASP A 188 18.19 -9.18 -21.07
C ASP A 188 18.52 -10.68 -21.13
N TRP A 189 17.91 -11.49 -20.27
CA TRP A 189 18.07 -12.94 -20.27
C TRP A 189 17.56 -13.59 -21.55
N LEU A 190 16.35 -13.26 -22.00
CA LEU A 190 15.78 -13.77 -23.25
C LEU A 190 16.63 -13.39 -24.46
N ASN A 191 17.15 -12.16 -24.49
CA ASN A 191 18.04 -11.70 -25.56
C ASN A 191 19.36 -12.47 -25.58
N ARG A 192 19.94 -12.77 -24.41
CA ARG A 192 21.12 -13.66 -24.31
C ARG A 192 20.83 -15.05 -24.87
N ILE A 193 19.71 -15.67 -24.47
CA ILE A 193 19.30 -16.99 -24.96
C ILE A 193 19.14 -16.98 -26.49
N LYS A 194 18.39 -16.01 -27.03
CA LYS A 194 18.15 -15.91 -28.48
C LYS A 194 19.44 -15.78 -29.28
N THR A 195 20.43 -15.06 -28.73
CA THR A 195 21.73 -14.87 -29.38
C THR A 195 22.58 -16.13 -29.33
N GLN A 196 22.57 -16.84 -28.20
CA GLN A 196 23.35 -18.06 -28.01
C GLN A 196 22.76 -19.26 -28.77
N TYR A 197 21.43 -19.32 -28.86
CA TYR A 197 20.68 -20.39 -29.52
C TYR A 197 19.82 -19.80 -30.64
N PRO A 198 20.42 -19.49 -31.80
CA PRO A 198 19.67 -18.92 -32.91
C PRO A 198 18.63 -19.92 -33.41
N VAL A 199 17.36 -19.51 -33.37
CA VAL A 199 16.24 -20.32 -33.84
C VAL A 199 15.81 -19.82 -35.21
N THR A 200 15.70 -20.74 -36.18
CA THR A 200 15.09 -20.45 -37.48
C THR A 200 13.62 -20.84 -37.46
N VAL A 201 12.72 -19.85 -37.54
CA VAL A 201 11.27 -20.10 -37.58
C VAL A 201 10.84 -20.29 -39.03
N GLN A 202 10.35 -21.49 -39.36
CA GLN A 202 9.80 -21.78 -40.68
C GLN A 202 8.33 -21.32 -40.78
N THR A 203 8.12 -20.01 -40.90
CA THR A 203 6.79 -19.39 -40.93
C THR A 203 5.88 -19.94 -42.03
N LYS A 204 6.43 -20.28 -43.21
CA LYS A 204 5.65 -20.89 -44.32
C LYS A 204 4.98 -22.22 -43.93
N VAL A 205 5.65 -23.05 -43.13
CA VAL A 205 5.10 -24.33 -42.66
C VAL A 205 4.07 -24.07 -41.57
N LEU A 206 4.36 -23.14 -40.66
CA LEU A 206 3.46 -22.76 -39.57
C LEU A 206 2.11 -22.22 -40.11
N ASP A 207 2.14 -21.33 -41.11
CA ASP A 207 0.93 -20.78 -41.73
C ASP A 207 0.09 -21.83 -42.45
N SER A 208 0.71 -22.90 -42.97
CA SER A 208 0.00 -24.00 -43.64
C SER A 208 -0.75 -24.91 -42.64
N ILE A 209 -0.27 -24.99 -41.40
CA ILE A 209 -0.90 -25.77 -40.33
C ILE A 209 -2.02 -24.97 -39.66
N LEU A 210 -1.86 -23.65 -39.52
CA LEU A 210 -2.82 -22.75 -38.88
C LEU A 210 -4.01 -22.36 -39.79
N LYS A 211 -3.91 -22.52 -41.11
CA LYS A 211 -4.99 -22.25 -42.08
C LYS A 211 -6.00 -23.41 -42.25
N LYS A 212 -6.12 -24.30 -41.27
CA LYS A 212 -7.14 -25.37 -41.25
C LYS A 212 -8.35 -24.97 -40.42
#